data_AF-A0A1X6MQ63-F1
#
_entry.id   AF-A0A1X6MQ63-F1
#
_cell.length_a   1.000
_cell.length_b   1.000
_cell.length_c   1.000
_cell.angle_alpha   90.00
_cell.angle_beta   90.00
_cell.angle_gamma   90.00
#
_symmetry.space_group_name_H-M   'P 1'
#
loop_
_entity.id
_entity.type
_entity.pdbx_description
1 polymer ?
#
loop_
_entity_poly.entity_id
_entity_poly.type
_entity_poly.pdbx_seq_one_letter_code
_entity_poly.pdbx_strand_id
1 'polypeptide(L)' 'ATSLSFNGKGFECFLCHREFEALRGLNDHLASAVHDDKIYMCPKQWEGCGKEFSALSVLCHHVESQKCGIRRFN' A
#
# COMPACT_ATOMS: atom_id res chain seq x y z
N ALA A 1 14.96 9.01 1.17
CA ALA A 1 16.25 8.38 1.56
C ALA A 1 17.33 9.44 1.70
N THR A 2 18.23 9.26 2.67
CA THR A 2 19.41 10.11 2.91
C THR A 2 20.69 9.30 2.71
N SER A 3 21.85 9.94 2.77
CA SER A 3 23.17 9.27 2.67
C SER A 3 23.39 8.18 3.73
N LEU A 4 22.58 8.15 4.79
CA LEU A 4 22.59 7.10 5.82
C LEU A 4 22.07 5.74 5.34
N SER A 5 21.36 5.70 4.20
CA SER A 5 20.90 4.46 3.59
C SER A 5 22.02 3.69 2.87
N PHE A 6 23.26 4.18 2.87
CA PHE A 6 24.38 3.52 2.22
C PHE A 6 25.04 2.48 3.14
N ASN A 7 25.05 1.22 2.73
CA ASN A 7 25.56 0.08 3.51
C ASN A 7 27.05 -0.25 3.25
N GLY A 8 27.75 0.57 2.47
CA GLY A 8 29.14 0.33 2.05
C GLY A 8 29.27 -0.30 0.66
N LYS A 9 28.19 -0.82 0.08
CA LYS A 9 28.14 -1.35 -1.31
C LYS A 9 27.09 -0.64 -2.16
N GLY A 10 25.96 -0.27 -1.58
CA GLY A 10 24.88 0.43 -2.25
C GLY A 10 23.94 1.12 -1.27
N PHE A 11 22.91 1.77 -1.81
CA PHE A 11 21.82 2.36 -1.06
C PHE A 11 20.74 1.30 -0.81
N GLU A 12 20.53 0.93 0.45
CA GLU A 12 19.58 -0.11 0.84
C GLU A 12 18.24 0.48 1.29
N CYS A 13 17.15 -0.13 0.81
CA CYS A 13 15.82 0.17 1.31
C CYS A 13 15.58 -0.55 2.65
N PHE A 14 15.38 0.20 3.73
CA PHE A 14 15.13 -0.37 5.06
C PHE A 14 13.78 -1.11 5.19
N LEU A 15 12.86 -0.97 4.23
CA LEU A 15 11.55 -1.63 4.23
C LEU A 15 11.59 -3.04 3.61
N CYS A 16 12.46 -3.26 2.63
CA CYS A 16 12.53 -4.54 1.89
C CYS A 16 13.94 -5.06 1.63
N HIS A 17 14.97 -4.39 2.17
CA HIS A 17 16.40 -4.68 2.00
C HIS A 17 16.88 -4.74 0.55
N ARG A 18 16.18 -4.07 -0.37
CA ARG A 18 16.63 -3.96 -1.77
C ARG A 18 17.75 -2.93 -1.89
N GLU A 19 18.83 -3.31 -2.57
CA GLU A 19 19.99 -2.45 -2.82
C GLU A 19 19.88 -1.72 -4.16
N PHE A 20 20.33 -0.46 -4.19
CA PHE A 20 20.35 0.42 -5.34
C PHE A 20 21.73 1.06 -5.50
N GLU A 21 22.21 1.18 -6.73
CA GLU A 21 23.53 1.78 -7.02
C GLU A 21 23.55 3.30 -6.80
N ALA A 22 22.39 3.96 -6.82
CA ALA A 22 22.28 5.41 -6.68
C ALA A 22 21.15 5.82 -5.72
N LEU A 23 21.38 6.90 -4.97
CA LEU A 23 20.40 7.48 -4.04
C LEU A 23 19.10 7.87 -4.74
N ARG A 24 19.18 8.31 -6.01
CA ARG A 24 17.98 8.64 -6.80
C ARG A 24 17.12 7.41 -7.08
N GLY A 25 17.74 6.25 -7.33
CA GLY A 25 17.02 4.99 -7.53
C GLY A 25 16.31 4.54 -6.25
N LEU A 26 16.97 4.66 -5.09
CA LEU A 26 16.34 4.38 -3.81
C LEU A 26 15.20 5.37 -3.50
N ASN A 27 15.36 6.66 -3.82
CA ASN A 27 14.29 7.65 -3.62
C ASN A 27 13.08 7.39 -4.52
N ASP A 28 13.29 7.06 -5.79
CA ASP A 28 12.22 6.69 -6.71
C ASP A 28 11.49 5.42 -6.25
N HIS A 29 12.25 4.42 -5.80
CA HIS A 29 11.71 3.21 -5.20
C HIS A 29 10.84 3.48 -3.96
N LEU A 30 11.28 4.34 -3.04
CA LEU A 30 10.50 4.73 -1.85
C LEU A 30 9.28 5.60 -2.19
N ALA A 31 9.35 6.38 -3.27
CA ALA A 31 8.24 7.21 -3.75
C ALA A 31 7.20 6.40 -4.54
N SER A 32 7.56 5.20 -5.00
CA SER A 32 6.66 4.28 -5.69
C SER A 32 5.72 3.58 -4.70
N ALA A 33 4.56 3.14 -5.21
CA ALA A 33 3.58 2.37 -4.45
C ALA A 33 4.01 0.91 -4.16
N VAL A 34 5.32 0.64 -4.16
CA VAL A 34 5.90 -0.68 -3.90
C VAL A 34 5.84 -1.05 -2.41
N HIS A 35 5.87 -0.02 -1.54
CA HIS A 35 5.66 -0.14 -0.09
C HIS A 35 4.35 0.46 0.36
N ASP A 36 3.55 0.98 -0.58
CA ASP A 36 2.17 1.33 -0.28
C ASP A 36 1.45 0.01 -0.05
N ASP A 37 1.06 -0.24 1.20
CA ASP A 37 0.22 -1.37 1.52
C ASP A 37 -1.03 -1.19 0.65
N LYS A 38 -1.30 -2.14 -0.27
CA LYS A 38 -2.47 -2.09 -1.15
C LYS A 38 -3.71 -2.30 -0.29
N ILE A 39 -4.04 -1.27 0.47
CA ILE A 39 -5.17 -1.25 1.37
C ILE A 39 -6.37 -0.87 0.53
N TYR A 40 -7.12 -1.88 0.15
CA TYR A 40 -8.45 -1.68 -0.39
C TYR A 40 -9.34 -1.26 0.77
N MET A 41 -9.78 -0.01 0.78
CA MET A 41 -10.66 0.51 1.83
C MET A 41 -12.13 0.45 1.38
N CYS A 42 -13.01 -0.01 2.27
CA CYS A 42 -14.44 0.13 2.05
C CYS A 42 -14.85 1.61 2.09
N PRO A 43 -15.39 2.19 1.00
CA PRO A 43 -15.60 3.63 0.87
C PRO A 43 -16.65 4.14 1.86
N LYS A 44 -16.22 4.98 2.81
CA LYS A 44 -17.09 5.63 3.81
C LYS A 44 -18.09 6.59 3.17
N GLN A 45 -17.76 7.13 1.99
CA GLN A 45 -18.58 8.08 1.24
C GLN A 45 -19.94 7.51 0.83
N TRP A 46 -20.05 6.17 0.74
CA TRP A 46 -21.30 5.48 0.36
C TRP A 46 -21.85 4.65 1.53
N GLU A 47 -21.71 5.14 2.76
CA GLU A 47 -22.12 4.47 4.00
C GLU A 47 -21.35 3.16 4.28
N GLY A 48 -20.20 3.00 3.62
CA GLY A 48 -19.27 1.92 3.90
C GLY A 48 -18.57 2.07 5.26
N CYS A 49 -18.08 0.96 5.79
CA CYS A 49 -17.55 0.91 7.15
C CYS A 49 -16.11 1.43 7.29
N GLY A 50 -15.42 1.75 6.18
CA GLY A 50 -14.04 2.23 6.24
C GLY A 50 -13.00 1.18 6.59
N LYS A 51 -13.36 -0.11 6.58
CA LYS A 51 -12.40 -1.19 6.83
C LYS A 51 -11.38 -1.28 5.71
N GLU A 52 -10.17 -1.58 6.14
CA GLU A 52 -8.98 -1.76 5.34
C GLU A 52 -8.78 -3.25 5.05
N PHE A 53 -8.49 -3.58 3.79
CA PHE A 53 -8.31 -4.94 3.33
C PHE A 53 -7.05 -5.07 2.49
N SER A 54 -6.23 -6.07 2.78
CA SER A 54 -4.98 -6.34 2.06
C SER A 54 -5.18 -6.91 0.65
N ALA A 55 -6.42 -7.23 0.26
CA ALA A 55 -6.75 -7.79 -1.05
C ALA A 55 -8.15 -7.37 -1.52
N LEU A 56 -8.29 -7.14 -2.83
CA LEU A 56 -9.54 -6.76 -3.48
C LEU A 56 -10.62 -7.85 -3.33
N SER A 57 -10.25 -9.12 -3.39
CA SER A 57 -11.17 -10.26 -3.21
C SER A 57 -11.83 -10.25 -1.83
N VAL A 58 -11.08 -9.86 -0.80
CA VAL A 58 -11.59 -9.74 0.59
C VAL A 58 -12.53 -8.54 0.71
N LEU A 59 -12.20 -7.41 0.08
CA LEU A 59 -13.12 -6.26 0.00
C LEU A 59 -14.41 -6.63 -0.74
N CYS A 60 -14.32 -7.33 -1.88
CA CYS A 60 -15.47 -7.76 -2.66
C CYS A 60 -16.39 -8.65 -1.82
N HIS A 61 -15.83 -9.68 -1.18
CA HIS A 61 -16.57 -10.57 -0.30
C HIS A 61 -17.22 -9.81 0.88
N HIS A 62 -16.53 -8.81 1.44
CA HIS A 62 -17.06 -7.96 2.49
C HIS A 62 -18.30 -7.16 2.03
N VAL A 63 -18.25 -6.55 0.84
CA VAL A 63 -19.36 -5.80 0.23
C VAL A 63 -20.52 -6.74 -0.13
N GLU A 64 -20.21 -7.92 -0.68
CA GLU A 64 -21.21 -8.92 -1.08
C GLU A 64 -21.90 -9.56 0.11
N SER A 65 -21.19 -9.75 1.22
CA SER A 65 -21.74 -10.31 2.45
C SER A 65 -22.79 -9.41 3.12
N GLN A 66 -23.02 -8.18 2.63
CA GLN A 66 -23.99 -7.19 3.17
C GLN A 66 -23.83 -6.87 4.67
N LYS A 67 -22.73 -7.30 5.29
CA LYS A 67 -22.39 -6.96 6.69
C LYS A 67 -22.00 -5.49 6.85
N CYS A 68 -21.80 -4.82 5.73
CA CYS A 68 -21.47 -3.42 5.63
C CYS A 68 -22.66 -2.69 5.00
N GLY A 69 -23.04 -1.54 5.57
CA GLY A 69 -24.12 -0.68 5.07
C GLY A 69 -23.79 0.04 3.76
N ILE A 70 -22.73 -0.40 3.06
CA ILE A 70 -22.33 0.20 1.78
C ILE A 70 -23.46 0.05 0.76
N ARG A 71 -23.96 1.18 0.29
CA ARG A 71 -25.01 1.21 -0.71
C ARG A 71 -24.44 0.76 -2.05
N ARG A 72 -24.93 -0.38 -2.55
CA ARG A 72 -24.67 -0.80 -3.94
C ARG A 72 -25.51 0.07 -4.85
N PHE A 73 -24.87 0.70 -5.84
CA PHE A 73 -25.59 1.28 -6.97
C PHE A 73 -26.22 0.12 -7.74
N ASN A 74 -27.55 0.17 -7.89
CA ASN A 74 -28.33 -0.72 -8.74
C ASN A 74 -28.50 -0.03 -10.10
#